data_AF-A0A6L9QMJ1-F1
#
_entry.id   AF-A0A6L9QMJ1-F1
#
_cell.length_a   1.000
_cell.length_b   1.000
_cell.length_c   1.000
_cell.angle_alpha   90.00
_cell.angle_beta   90.00
_cell.angle_gamma   90.00
#
_symmetry.space_group_name_H-M   'P 1'
#
loop_
_entity.id
_entity.type
_entity.pdbx_description
1 polymer ?
#
loop_
_entity_poly.entity_id
_entity_poly.type
_entity_poly.pdbx_seq_one_letter_code
_entity_poly.pdbx_strand_id
1 'polypeptide(L)'
;RPRPRALITAPLRRAHRFALAHPKIAPYAERLAGIRDVLRPTGRDWAALASLALLNWVFDILALLSAANAVGVDVSPNGVALAYFAAQAAGSLLPLLPGGLGAIEGSMAASLVAFGATLSPAAAAVGLYRLVSYWAVVAVGWLAWATLHEHARLGARLKSRLAAAGTVLMEGMAAFAFVIPYTTAPLNPQAKANRS
;
A
#
# COMPACT_ATOMS: atom_id res chain seq x y z
N ARG A 1 6.13 -46.58 -7.98
CA ARG A 1 4.88 -46.02 -8.57
C ARG A 1 4.86 -44.51 -8.31
N PRO A 2 5.25 -43.64 -9.26
CA PRO A 2 5.26 -42.19 -9.03
C PRO A 2 3.83 -41.62 -9.13
N ARG A 3 3.52 -40.68 -8.23
CA ARG A 3 2.17 -40.12 -8.00
C ARG A 3 1.70 -39.25 -9.19
N PRO A 4 0.40 -39.30 -9.58
CA PRO A 4 -0.16 -38.66 -10.78
C PRO A 4 -0.07 -37.13 -10.84
N ARG A 5 0.21 -36.46 -9.70
CA ARG A 5 0.39 -34.98 -9.64
C ARG A 5 1.66 -34.48 -10.34
N ALA A 6 2.64 -35.35 -10.57
CA ALA A 6 3.91 -34.97 -11.21
C ALA A 6 3.78 -34.73 -12.72
N LEU A 7 2.86 -35.43 -13.39
CA LEU A 7 2.69 -35.34 -14.84
C LEU A 7 2.00 -34.04 -15.29
N ILE A 8 1.10 -33.50 -14.46
CA ILE A 8 0.31 -32.29 -14.79
C ILE A 8 1.15 -31.01 -14.63
N THR A 9 2.13 -31.00 -13.71
CA THR A 9 2.94 -29.79 -13.44
C THR A 9 4.21 -29.70 -14.28
N ALA A 10 4.62 -30.78 -14.94
CA ALA A 10 5.81 -30.82 -15.78
C ALA A 10 5.75 -29.86 -16.99
N PRO A 11 4.66 -29.81 -17.78
CA PRO A 11 4.58 -28.87 -18.91
C PRO A 11 4.51 -27.42 -18.45
N LEU A 12 3.75 -27.12 -17.39
CA LEU A 12 3.66 -25.79 -16.77
C LEU A 12 5.02 -25.27 -16.31
N ARG A 13 5.84 -26.13 -15.68
CA ARG A 13 7.17 -25.77 -15.20
C ARG A 13 8.18 -25.56 -16.33
N ARG A 14 7.94 -26.17 -17.50
CA ARG A 14 8.78 -26.00 -18.69
C ARG A 14 8.42 -24.72 -19.43
N ALA A 15 7.12 -24.44 -19.59
CA ALA A 15 6.62 -23.17 -20.14
C ALA A 15 7.03 -21.96 -19.27
N HIS A 16 6.92 -22.08 -17.94
CA HIS A 16 7.37 -21.05 -17.01
C HIS A 16 8.88 -20.78 -17.11
N ARG A 17 9.70 -21.83 -17.22
CA ARG A 17 11.15 -21.68 -17.43
C ARG A 17 11.48 -21.05 -18.78
N PHE A 18 10.73 -21.39 -19.82
CA PHE A 18 10.91 -20.80 -21.15
C PHE A 18 10.50 -19.32 -21.18
N ALA A 19 9.41 -18.96 -20.50
CA ALA A 19 8.95 -17.58 -20.38
C ALA A 19 9.93 -16.70 -19.58
N LEU A 20 10.53 -17.23 -18.51
CA LEU A 20 11.55 -16.53 -17.73
C LEU A 20 12.91 -16.43 -18.44
N ALA A 21 13.20 -17.35 -19.36
CA ALA A 21 14.42 -17.32 -20.20
C ALA A 21 14.30 -16.36 -21.39
N HIS A 22 13.18 -15.65 -21.55
CA HIS A 22 12.98 -14.72 -22.65
C HIS A 22 13.88 -13.48 -22.48
N PRO A 23 14.67 -13.07 -23.48
CA PRO A 23 15.72 -12.05 -23.35
C PRO A 23 15.22 -10.66 -22.91
N LYS A 24 13.95 -10.34 -23.18
CA LYS A 24 13.30 -9.09 -22.72
C LYS A 24 12.79 -9.14 -21.27
N ILE A 25 12.56 -10.33 -20.73
CA ILE A 25 11.95 -10.54 -19.40
C ILE A 25 13.01 -10.96 -18.39
N ALA A 26 14.05 -11.67 -18.81
CA ALA A 26 15.17 -12.11 -18.00
C ALA A 26 15.77 -11.02 -17.09
N PRO A 27 16.10 -9.80 -17.56
CA PRO A 27 16.68 -8.77 -16.68
C PRO A 27 15.71 -8.24 -15.61
N TYR A 28 14.40 -8.23 -15.87
CA TYR A 28 13.38 -7.86 -14.88
C TYR A 28 13.09 -9.01 -13.92
N ALA A 29 13.04 -10.24 -14.44
CA ALA A 29 12.86 -11.46 -13.65
C ALA A 29 14.04 -11.68 -12.68
N GLU A 30 15.27 -11.42 -13.10
CA GLU A 30 16.46 -11.48 -12.24
C GLU A 30 16.46 -10.37 -11.19
N ARG A 31 16.05 -9.14 -11.53
CA ARG A 31 15.87 -8.06 -10.53
C ARG A 31 14.80 -8.41 -9.49
N LEU A 32 13.65 -8.96 -9.92
CA LEU A 32 12.57 -9.40 -9.04
C LEU A 32 12.96 -10.62 -8.20
N ALA A 33 13.70 -11.57 -8.76
CA ALA A 33 14.24 -12.72 -8.04
C ALA A 33 15.26 -12.27 -6.99
N GLY A 34 16.16 -11.34 -7.34
CA GLY A 34 17.10 -10.74 -6.39
C GLY A 34 16.41 -9.99 -5.26
N ILE A 35 15.30 -9.28 -5.53
CA ILE A 35 14.48 -8.65 -4.49
C ILE A 35 13.90 -9.70 -3.53
N ARG A 36 13.42 -10.85 -4.05
CA ARG A 36 12.90 -11.95 -3.23
C ARG A 36 13.98 -12.67 -2.42
N ASP A 37 15.21 -12.73 -2.93
CA ASP A 37 16.32 -13.36 -2.22
C ASP A 37 16.89 -12.43 -1.13
N VAL A 38 16.76 -11.11 -1.32
CA VAL A 38 17.14 -10.07 -0.34
C VAL A 38 16.05 -9.86 0.72
N LEU A 39 14.78 -9.76 0.30
CA LEU A 39 13.63 -9.78 1.20
C LEU A 39 13.23 -11.23 1.41
N ARG A 40 13.76 -11.86 2.45
CA ARG A 40 13.16 -13.05 3.05
C ARG A 40 12.18 -12.59 4.15
N PRO A 41 10.95 -12.14 3.81
CA PRO A 41 10.01 -11.70 4.81
C PRO A 41 9.72 -12.87 5.75
N THR A 42 10.05 -12.67 7.01
CA THR A 42 9.70 -13.59 8.08
C THR A 42 8.18 -13.61 8.25
N GLY A 43 7.63 -14.62 8.92
CA GLY A 43 6.19 -14.64 9.24
C GLY A 43 5.71 -13.39 10.00
N ARG A 44 6.63 -12.72 10.70
CA ARG A 44 6.40 -11.46 11.41
C ARG A 44 6.31 -10.25 10.47
N ASP A 45 7.13 -10.21 9.42
CA ASP A 45 7.02 -9.17 8.39
C ASP A 45 5.65 -9.25 7.69
N TRP A 46 5.18 -10.46 7.39
CA TRP A 46 3.83 -10.65 6.86
C TRP A 46 2.73 -10.22 7.83
N ALA A 47 2.89 -10.51 9.13
CA ALA A 47 1.94 -10.08 10.14
C ALA A 47 1.90 -8.54 10.28
N ALA A 48 3.07 -7.88 10.22
CA ALA A 48 3.16 -6.42 10.26
C ALA A 48 2.56 -5.78 9.00
N LEU A 49 2.82 -6.33 7.82
CA LEU A 49 2.19 -5.85 6.58
C LEU A 49 0.67 -6.03 6.61
N ALA A 50 0.20 -7.17 7.11
CA ALA A 50 -1.23 -7.43 7.25
C ALA A 50 -1.88 -6.48 8.27
N SER A 51 -1.24 -6.21 9.41
CA SER A 51 -1.77 -5.29 10.42
C SER A 51 -1.79 -3.85 9.93
N LEU A 52 -0.75 -3.39 9.24
CA LEU A 52 -0.72 -2.06 8.63
C LEU A 52 -1.80 -1.91 7.55
N ALA A 53 -1.97 -2.92 6.69
CA ALA A 53 -3.03 -2.92 5.69
C ALA A 53 -4.42 -2.87 6.34
N LEU A 54 -4.64 -3.66 7.40
CA LEU A 54 -5.90 -3.67 8.14
C LEU A 54 -6.17 -2.32 8.82
N LEU A 55 -5.17 -1.75 9.50
CA LEU A 55 -5.27 -0.43 10.14
C LEU A 55 -5.61 0.65 9.12
N ASN A 56 -4.97 0.62 7.94
CA ASN A 56 -5.28 1.57 6.88
C ASN A 56 -6.77 1.51 6.52
N TRP A 57 -7.31 0.31 6.30
CA TRP A 57 -8.72 0.12 5.97
C TRP A 57 -9.65 0.61 7.09
N VAL A 58 -9.31 0.34 8.34
CA VAL A 58 -10.07 0.80 9.50
C VAL A 58 -10.07 2.33 9.59
N PHE A 59 -8.91 2.97 9.43
CA PHE A 59 -8.81 4.43 9.45
C PHE A 59 -9.60 5.08 8.31
N ASP A 60 -9.58 4.51 7.11
CA ASP A 60 -10.38 5.01 5.99
C ASP A 60 -11.89 4.93 6.28
N ILE A 61 -12.36 3.81 6.84
CA ILE A 61 -13.78 3.66 7.24
C ILE A 61 -14.15 4.66 8.34
N LEU A 62 -13.28 4.85 9.34
CA LEU A 62 -13.51 5.83 10.41
C LEU A 62 -13.51 7.26 9.90
N ALA A 63 -12.65 7.59 8.93
CA ALA A 63 -12.64 8.90 8.28
C ALA A 63 -13.94 9.14 7.50
N LEU A 64 -14.42 8.14 6.75
CA LEU A 64 -15.69 8.22 6.04
C LEU A 64 -16.88 8.36 7.00
N LEU A 65 -16.88 7.59 8.10
CA LEU A 65 -17.89 7.69 9.15
C LEU A 65 -17.88 9.08 9.80
N SER A 66 -16.69 9.61 10.10
CA SER A 66 -16.54 10.95 10.67
C SER A 66 -17.01 12.03 9.69
N ALA A 67 -16.70 11.88 8.40
CA ALA A 67 -17.16 12.78 7.35
C ALA A 67 -18.68 12.75 7.19
N ALA A 68 -19.29 11.55 7.21
CA ALA A 68 -20.73 11.37 7.19
C ALA A 68 -21.41 12.06 8.38
N ASN A 69 -20.90 11.84 9.60
CA ASN A 69 -21.39 12.51 10.81
C ASN A 69 -21.25 14.04 10.72
N ALA A 70 -20.12 14.54 10.21
CA ALA A 70 -19.85 15.98 10.08
C ALA A 70 -20.83 16.68 9.12
N VAL A 71 -21.34 15.99 8.10
CA VAL A 71 -22.33 16.53 7.17
C VAL A 71 -23.77 16.17 7.54
N GLY A 72 -23.99 15.58 8.73
CA GLY A 72 -25.32 15.24 9.26
C GLY A 72 -25.96 14.00 8.65
N VAL A 73 -25.17 13.09 8.08
CA VAL A 73 -25.65 11.79 7.57
C VAL A 73 -25.66 10.77 8.69
N ASP A 74 -26.86 10.37 9.12
CA ASP A 74 -27.06 9.33 10.14
C ASP A 74 -27.11 7.94 9.48
N VAL A 75 -25.94 7.33 9.28
CA VAL A 75 -25.80 5.98 8.73
C VAL A 75 -25.05 5.12 9.73
N SER A 76 -25.53 3.89 9.95
CA SER A 76 -24.88 2.95 10.86
C SER A 76 -23.41 2.71 10.46
N PRO A 77 -22.49 2.51 11.42
CA PRO A 77 -21.08 2.20 11.12
C PRO A 77 -20.91 1.00 10.16
N ASN A 78 -21.79 0.01 10.27
CA ASN A 78 -21.80 -1.15 9.39
C ASN A 78 -22.19 -0.78 7.95
N GLY A 79 -23.17 0.12 7.77
CA GLY A 79 -23.56 0.64 6.46
C GLY A 79 -22.43 1.42 5.79
N VAL A 80 -21.72 2.25 6.55
CA VAL A 80 -20.53 2.98 6.07
C VAL A 80 -19.42 2.01 5.64
N ALA A 81 -19.13 0.99 6.46
CA ALA A 81 -18.13 -0.03 6.12
C ALA A 81 -18.51 -0.81 4.85
N LEU A 82 -19.77 -1.21 4.71
CA LEU A 82 -20.26 -1.88 3.50
C LEU A 82 -20.20 -0.97 2.28
N ALA A 83 -20.55 0.31 2.42
CA ALA A 83 -20.43 1.30 1.34
C ALA A 83 -18.97 1.48 0.90
N TYR A 84 -18.04 1.51 1.85
CA TYR A 84 -16.61 1.55 1.57
C TYR A 84 -16.17 0.33 0.76
N PHE A 85 -16.48 -0.88 1.22
CA PHE A 85 -16.09 -2.10 0.49
C PHE A 85 -16.76 -2.25 -0.87
N ALA A 86 -18.03 -1.86 -0.99
CA ALA A 86 -18.74 -1.83 -2.27
C ALA A 86 -18.05 -0.87 -3.26
N ALA A 87 -17.60 0.28 -2.78
CA ALA A 87 -16.88 1.24 -3.60
C ALA A 87 -15.50 0.73 -4.05
N GLN A 88 -14.76 0.07 -3.17
CA GLN A 88 -13.48 -0.54 -3.52
C GLN A 88 -13.65 -1.68 -4.55
N ALA A 89 -14.70 -2.49 -4.40
CA ALA A 89 -15.04 -3.51 -5.38
C ALA A 89 -15.40 -2.91 -6.74
N ALA A 90 -16.22 -1.85 -6.75
CA ALA A 90 -16.57 -1.13 -7.98
C ALA A 90 -15.35 -0.51 -8.67
N GLY A 91 -14.44 0.09 -7.90
CA GLY A 91 -13.17 0.63 -8.42
C GLY A 91 -12.28 -0.45 -9.04
N SER A 92 -12.26 -1.65 -8.47
CA SER A 92 -11.52 -2.79 -9.03
C SER A 92 -12.13 -3.35 -10.32
N LEU A 93 -13.45 -3.20 -10.53
CA LEU A 93 -14.18 -3.74 -11.68
C LEU A 93 -14.21 -2.79 -12.87
N LEU A 94 -13.99 -1.49 -12.64
CA LEU A 94 -14.03 -0.44 -13.66
C LEU A 94 -12.63 0.19 -13.87
N PRO A 95 -11.65 -0.54 -14.45
CA PRO A 95 -10.31 -0.02 -14.74
C PRO A 95 -10.27 1.05 -15.85
N LEU A 96 -11.42 1.51 -16.33
CA LEU A 96 -11.56 2.45 -17.44
C LEU A 96 -11.20 3.90 -17.06
N LEU A 97 -11.21 4.24 -15.76
CA LEU A 97 -10.86 5.56 -15.27
C LEU A 97 -9.44 5.55 -14.68
N PRO A 98 -8.47 6.31 -15.24
CA PRO A 98 -7.14 6.43 -14.64
C PRO A 98 -7.28 6.95 -13.21
N GLY A 99 -6.91 6.12 -12.23
CA GLY A 99 -6.99 6.43 -10.79
C GLY A 99 -8.33 6.12 -10.11
N GLY A 100 -9.31 5.52 -10.78
CA GLY A 100 -10.62 5.17 -10.18
C GLY A 100 -11.48 6.38 -9.80
N LEU A 101 -11.04 7.59 -10.16
CA LEU A 101 -11.67 8.89 -9.86
C LEU A 101 -13.01 9.02 -10.58
N GLY A 102 -14.10 8.80 -9.85
CA GLY A 102 -15.48 8.88 -10.31
C GLY A 102 -16.23 7.58 -10.08
N ALA A 103 -15.59 6.43 -10.34
CA ALA A 103 -16.19 5.12 -10.10
C ALA A 103 -16.32 4.83 -8.61
N ILE A 104 -15.26 5.07 -7.84
CA ILE A 104 -15.25 4.85 -6.38
C ILE A 104 -16.13 5.88 -5.68
N GLU A 105 -16.06 7.15 -6.08
CA GLU A 105 -16.84 8.25 -5.51
C GLU A 105 -18.33 8.06 -5.75
N GLY A 106 -18.71 7.75 -7.00
CA GLY A 106 -20.08 7.52 -7.39
C GLY A 106 -20.66 6.28 -6.70
N SER A 107 -19.92 5.18 -6.66
CA SER A 107 -20.36 3.95 -5.98
C SER A 107 -20.44 4.11 -4.47
N MET A 108 -19.52 4.86 -3.86
CA MET A 108 -19.57 5.17 -2.43
C MET A 108 -20.77 6.04 -2.08
N ALA A 109 -21.02 7.12 -2.84
CA ALA A 109 -22.19 7.97 -2.66
C ALA A 109 -23.50 7.19 -2.90
N ALA A 110 -23.58 6.40 -3.97
CA ALA A 110 -24.74 5.56 -4.26
C ALA A 110 -25.00 4.53 -3.16
N SER A 111 -23.94 3.93 -2.61
CA SER A 111 -24.05 2.95 -1.51
C SER A 111 -24.53 3.62 -0.22
N LEU A 112 -24.02 4.80 0.12
CA LEU A 112 -24.51 5.57 1.27
C LEU A 112 -25.99 5.95 1.11
N VAL A 113 -26.41 6.33 -0.10
CA VAL A 113 -27.82 6.58 -0.41
C VAL A 113 -28.67 5.33 -0.24
N ALA A 114 -28.17 4.17 -0.69
CA ALA A 114 -28.85 2.88 -0.50
C ALA A 114 -29.00 2.51 0.99
N PHE A 115 -28.12 3.01 1.86
CA PHE A 115 -28.20 2.84 3.32
C PHE A 115 -28.99 3.96 4.04
N GLY A 116 -29.68 4.83 3.30
CA GLY A 116 -30.61 5.82 3.86
C GLY A 116 -30.12 7.27 3.86
N ALA A 117 -28.93 7.55 3.34
CA ALA A 117 -28.47 8.93 3.17
C ALA A 117 -29.20 9.63 2.00
N THR A 118 -29.32 10.96 2.07
CA THR A 118 -29.73 11.74 0.90
C THR A 118 -28.52 12.03 0.00
N LEU A 119 -28.73 12.14 -1.31
CA LEU A 119 -27.64 12.20 -2.30
C LEU A 119 -26.67 13.38 -2.08
N SER A 120 -27.18 14.56 -1.75
CA SER A 120 -26.35 15.75 -1.57
C SER A 120 -25.42 15.62 -0.35
N PRO A 121 -25.91 15.27 0.85
CA PRO A 121 -25.06 14.96 2.00
C PRO A 121 -24.13 13.75 1.79
N ALA A 122 -24.57 12.70 1.10
CA ALA A 122 -23.72 11.56 0.77
C ALA A 122 -22.53 11.99 -0.11
N ALA A 123 -22.77 12.81 -1.14
CA ALA A 123 -21.72 13.36 -2.00
C ALA A 123 -20.77 14.28 -1.21
N ALA A 124 -21.30 15.09 -0.29
CA ALA A 124 -20.50 15.94 0.59
C ALA A 124 -19.60 15.12 1.53
N ALA A 125 -20.13 14.04 2.13
CA ALA A 125 -19.36 13.11 2.97
C ALA A 125 -18.21 12.48 2.20
N VAL A 126 -18.47 11.98 0.98
CA VAL A 126 -17.45 11.39 0.11
C VAL A 126 -16.39 12.43 -0.29
N GLY A 127 -16.81 13.66 -0.62
CA GLY A 127 -15.89 14.75 -0.93
C GLY A 127 -14.97 15.10 0.24
N LEU A 128 -15.52 15.21 1.45
CA LEU A 128 -14.76 15.49 2.66
C LEU A 128 -13.81 14.33 3.00
N TYR A 129 -14.28 13.09 2.89
CA TYR A 129 -13.44 11.89 3.02
C TYR A 129 -12.25 11.94 2.04
N ARG A 130 -12.46 12.30 0.77
CA ARG A 130 -11.37 12.42 -0.21
C ARG A 130 -10.41 13.56 0.10
N LEU A 131 -10.91 14.69 0.61
CA LEU A 131 -10.06 15.79 1.06
C LEU A 131 -9.06 15.35 2.14
N VAL A 132 -9.48 14.44 3.02
CA VAL A 132 -8.61 13.90 4.06
C VAL A 132 -7.78 12.75 3.52
N SER A 133 -8.38 11.65 3.07
CA SER A 133 -7.63 10.43 2.73
C SER A 133 -6.80 10.56 1.44
N TYR A 134 -7.33 11.19 0.39
CA TYR A 134 -6.62 11.29 -0.89
C TYR A 134 -5.68 12.48 -0.92
N TRP A 135 -6.19 13.68 -0.61
CA TRP A 135 -5.39 14.89 -0.74
C TRP A 135 -4.31 15.03 0.33
N ALA A 136 -4.50 14.51 1.55
CA ALA A 136 -3.41 14.49 2.53
C ALA A 136 -2.27 13.56 2.08
N VAL A 137 -2.58 12.39 1.52
CA VAL A 137 -1.56 11.47 0.98
C VAL A 137 -0.83 12.11 -0.21
N VAL A 138 -1.55 12.78 -1.10
CA VAL A 138 -0.94 13.55 -2.20
C VAL A 138 -0.01 14.63 -1.65
N ALA A 139 -0.44 15.40 -0.66
CA ALA A 139 0.37 16.45 -0.04
C ALA A 139 1.63 15.88 0.63
N VAL A 140 1.52 14.75 1.35
CA VAL A 140 2.66 14.04 1.92
C VAL A 140 3.62 13.55 0.82
N GLY A 141 3.08 13.01 -0.29
CA GLY A 141 3.87 12.60 -1.45
C GLY A 141 4.62 13.77 -2.09
N TRP A 142 3.97 14.93 -2.22
CA TRP A 142 4.60 16.15 -2.71
C TRP A 142 5.66 16.69 -1.76
N LEU A 143 5.43 16.64 -0.44
CA LEU A 143 6.43 17.03 0.55
C LEU A 143 7.62 16.07 0.53
N ALA A 144 7.39 14.77 0.41
CA ALA A 144 8.43 13.77 0.24
C ALA A 144 9.20 14.01 -1.05
N TRP A 145 8.52 14.31 -2.17
CA TRP A 145 9.17 14.66 -3.42
C TRP A 145 9.97 15.95 -3.32
N ALA A 146 9.40 17.02 -2.79
CA ALA A 146 10.06 18.31 -2.63
C ALA A 146 11.30 18.17 -1.74
N THR A 147 11.18 17.48 -0.60
CA THR A 147 12.34 17.18 0.22
C THR A 147 13.35 16.39 -0.60
N LEU A 148 13.03 15.22 -1.16
CA LEU A 148 13.97 14.36 -1.91
C LEU A 148 14.61 15.05 -3.14
N HIS A 149 13.87 15.89 -3.83
CA HIS A 149 14.34 16.67 -4.97
C HIS A 149 15.28 17.79 -4.50
N GLU A 150 14.94 18.43 -3.38
CA GLU A 150 15.83 19.31 -2.66
C GLU A 150 16.98 18.57 -1.95
N HIS A 151 17.01 17.21 -1.83
CA HIS A 151 18.19 16.49 -1.30
C HIS A 151 19.43 16.64 -2.19
N ALA A 152 19.26 17.09 -3.43
CA ALA A 152 20.37 17.55 -4.27
C ALA A 152 20.99 18.89 -3.78
N ARG A 153 20.34 19.61 -2.86
CA ARG A 153 20.74 20.94 -2.34
C ARG A 153 20.55 21.16 -0.81
N LEU A 154 19.93 20.25 -0.05
CA LEU A 154 19.62 20.45 1.38
C LEU A 154 20.75 19.97 2.31
N GLY A 155 21.13 20.85 3.24
CA GLY A 155 22.20 20.63 4.22
C GLY A 155 21.93 19.49 5.21
N ALA A 156 23.02 18.84 5.64
CA ALA A 156 23.06 17.62 6.44
C ALA A 156 22.18 17.60 7.71
N ARG A 157 21.85 18.76 8.28
CA ARG A 157 21.04 18.90 9.50
C ARG A 157 19.55 18.58 9.30
N LEU A 158 18.99 18.87 8.11
CA LEU A 158 17.59 18.52 7.83
C LEU A 158 17.46 17.03 7.52
N LYS A 159 18.45 16.45 6.83
CA LYS A 159 18.57 14.99 6.65
C LYS A 159 18.57 14.25 7.98
N SER A 160 19.32 14.70 8.98
CA SER A 160 19.32 14.05 10.29
C SER A 160 17.99 14.21 11.04
N ARG A 161 17.27 15.33 10.86
CA ARG A 161 15.94 15.53 11.49
C ARG A 161 14.83 14.74 10.79
N LEU A 162 14.85 14.65 9.46
CA LEU A 162 13.91 13.82 8.70
C LEU A 162 14.19 12.33 8.91
N ALA A 163 15.47 11.94 8.96
CA ALA A 163 15.87 10.59 9.35
C ALA A 163 15.40 10.30 10.78
N ALA A 164 15.65 11.19 11.75
CA ALA A 164 15.18 11.01 13.13
C ALA A 164 13.65 10.97 13.24
N ALA A 165 12.92 11.82 12.52
CA ALA A 165 11.46 11.79 12.49
C ALA A 165 10.93 10.51 11.85
N GLY A 166 11.57 10.05 10.77
CA GLY A 166 11.29 8.76 10.14
C GLY A 166 11.61 7.60 11.06
N THR A 167 12.72 7.63 11.79
CA THR A 167 13.11 6.63 12.78
C THR A 167 12.12 6.61 13.94
N VAL A 168 11.69 7.75 14.46
CA VAL A 168 10.69 7.83 15.55
C VAL A 168 9.31 7.36 15.08
N LEU A 169 8.91 7.68 13.85
CA LEU A 169 7.67 7.15 13.26
C LEU A 169 7.77 5.63 13.07
N MET A 170 8.91 5.13 12.59
CA MET A 170 9.19 3.70 12.44
C MET A 170 9.31 2.98 13.79
N GLU A 171 9.84 3.63 14.81
CA GLU A 171 9.90 3.14 16.19
C GLU A 171 8.51 3.13 16.83
N GLY A 172 7.68 4.13 16.56
CA GLY A 172 6.27 4.14 16.97
C GLY A 172 5.45 3.06 16.27
N MET A 173 5.70 2.83 14.98
CA MET A 173 5.11 1.71 14.24
C MET A 173 5.67 0.36 14.70
N ALA A 174 6.94 0.28 15.08
CA ALA A 174 7.58 -0.90 15.70
C ALA A 174 7.15 -1.10 17.16
N ALA A 175 6.70 -0.06 17.86
CA ALA A 175 6.10 -0.18 19.18
C ALA A 175 4.68 -0.76 19.09
N PHE A 176 3.93 -0.43 18.02
CA PHE A 176 2.68 -1.11 17.65
C PHE A 176 2.91 -2.52 17.11
N ALA A 177 4.07 -2.77 16.48
CA ALA A 177 4.52 -4.07 16.00
C ALA A 177 5.66 -4.60 16.88
N PHE A 178 5.36 -4.98 18.13
CA PHE A 178 6.32 -5.38 19.19
C PHE A 178 7.28 -6.56 18.86
N VAL A 179 7.61 -6.86 17.60
CA VAL A 179 8.45 -8.01 17.26
C VAL A 179 9.19 -7.96 15.91
N ILE A 180 10.02 -6.97 15.50
CA ILE A 180 10.99 -7.22 14.39
C ILE A 180 12.38 -6.56 14.58
N PRO A 181 13.48 -7.33 14.44
CA PRO A 181 14.86 -6.86 14.47
C PRO A 181 15.35 -6.50 13.05
N TYR A 182 15.25 -5.23 12.66
CA TYR A 182 16.07 -4.71 11.56
C TYR A 182 17.42 -4.24 12.11
N THR A 183 18.22 -5.19 12.60
CA THR A 183 19.65 -4.91 12.76
C THR A 183 20.26 -4.79 11.38
N THR A 184 20.84 -3.62 11.13
CA THR A 184 21.68 -3.30 9.99
C THR A 184 22.66 -4.44 9.75
N ALA A 185 22.50 -5.18 8.63
CA ALA A 185 23.56 -6.05 8.16
C ALA A 185 24.80 -5.16 7.90
N PRO A 186 25.96 -5.42 8.55
CA PRO A 186 27.15 -4.65 8.25
C PRO A 186 27.54 -4.92 6.79
N LEU A 187 27.54 -3.87 5.97
CA LEU A 187 28.09 -3.91 4.62
C LEU A 187 29.56 -4.32 4.76
N ASN A 188 29.88 -5.55 4.37
CA ASN A 188 31.22 -6.12 4.44
C ASN A 188 32.21 -5.27 3.60
N PRO A 189 33.17 -4.57 4.21
CA PRO A 189 34.13 -3.74 3.48
C PRO A 189 35.14 -4.55 2.67
N GLN A 190 35.20 -5.88 2.85
CA GLN A 190 36.25 -6.75 2.29
C GLN A 190 36.09 -7.05 0.80
N ALA A 191 34.98 -6.69 0.15
CA ALA A 191 34.75 -7.00 -1.27
C ALA A 191 35.59 -6.17 -2.27
N LYS A 192 36.36 -5.17 -1.80
CA LYS A 192 37.24 -4.36 -2.66
C LYS A 192 38.73 -4.75 -2.63
N ALA A 193 39.15 -5.67 -1.76
CA ALA A 193 40.58 -5.94 -1.57
C ALA A 193 41.17 -7.03 -2.49
N ASN A 194 40.37 -7.72 -3.31
CA ASN A 194 40.86 -8.84 -4.14
C ASN A 194 40.84 -8.54 -5.65
N ARG A 195 41.05 -7.27 -6.00
CA ARG A 195 41.31 -6.81 -7.38
C ARG A 195 42.52 -5.89 -7.39
N SER A 196 43.69 -6.45 -7.15
CA SER A 196 44.99 -5.84 -7.44
C SER A 196 45.96 -6.94 -7.85
#